data_AF-A0A3D2XW03-F1
#
_entry.id   AF-A0A3D2XW03-F1
#
_cell.length_a   1.000
_cell.length_b   1.000
_cell.length_c   1.000
_cell.angle_alpha   90.00
_cell.angle_beta   90.00
_cell.angle_gamma   90.00
#
_symmetry.space_group_name_H-M   'P 1'
#
loop_
_entity.id
_entity.type
_entity.pdbx_description
1 polymer ?
#
loop_
_entity_poly.entity_id
_entity_poly.type
_entity_poly.pdbx_seq_one_letter_code
_entity_poly.pdbx_strand_id
1 'polypeptide(L)' 'TSISADKYQLPGVDEPLSVTISVGVASVLDSLNVSDVTTRKGVLSSAFKSADSNLYKAKRLGKNQSVMT' A
#
# COMPACT_ATOMS: atom_id res chain seq x y z
N THR A 1 2.66 1.27 -12.25
CA THR A 1 1.41 1.98 -12.59
C THR A 1 1.32 3.22 -11.73
N SER A 2 1.22 4.40 -12.33
CA SER A 2 1.03 5.66 -11.60
C SER A 2 -0.42 5.75 -11.10
N ILE A 3 -0.62 6.27 -9.90
CA ILE A 3 -1.95 6.45 -9.31
C ILE A 3 -2.44 7.86 -9.71
N SER A 4 -3.65 7.96 -10.26
CA SER A 4 -4.22 9.25 -10.68
C SER A 4 -4.39 10.18 -9.50
N ALA A 5 -4.05 11.46 -9.68
CA ALA A 5 -4.20 12.51 -8.68
C ALA A 5 -5.40 13.38 -9.05
N ASP A 6 -6.56 13.07 -8.46
CA ASP A 6 -7.69 13.98 -8.57
C ASP A 6 -7.40 15.27 -7.77
N LYS A 7 -7.92 16.39 -8.26
CA LYS A 7 -7.79 17.70 -7.60
C LYS A 7 -8.95 17.89 -6.64
N TYR A 8 -8.63 18.16 -5.37
CA TYR A 8 -9.60 18.36 -4.30
C TYR A 8 -9.80 19.85 -4.03
N GLN A 9 -11.03 20.34 -4.13
CA GLN A 9 -11.34 21.70 -3.68
C GLN A 9 -11.40 21.74 -2.16
N LEU A 10 -10.63 22.64 -1.55
CA LEU A 10 -10.66 22.87 -0.11
C LEU A 10 -11.45 24.14 0.21
N PRO A 11 -12.26 24.16 1.29
CA PRO A 11 -12.94 25.37 1.72
C PRO A 11 -11.95 26.49 2.04
N GLY A 12 -12.17 27.69 1.49
CA GLY A 12 -11.35 28.86 1.77
C GLY A 12 -9.98 28.88 1.08
N VAL A 13 -9.74 28.01 0.10
CA VAL A 13 -8.52 28.00 -0.72
C VAL A 13 -8.90 28.11 -2.20
N ASP A 14 -8.30 29.05 -2.91
CA ASP A 14 -8.58 29.28 -4.34
C ASP A 14 -7.98 28.19 -5.23
N GLU A 15 -6.82 27.64 -4.86
CA GLU A 15 -6.15 26.58 -5.61
C GLU A 15 -6.56 25.16 -5.16
N PRO A 16 -7.01 24.29 -6.09
CA PRO A 16 -7.31 22.89 -5.77
C PRO A 16 -6.06 22.10 -5.34
N LEU A 17 -6.19 21.31 -4.27
CA LEU A 17 -5.10 20.47 -3.76
C LEU A 17 -4.94 19.21 -4.63
N SER A 18 -3.73 18.99 -5.15
CA SER A 18 -3.39 17.75 -5.86
C SER A 18 -2.77 16.74 -4.89
N VAL A 19 -3.39 15.57 -4.74
CA VAL A 19 -2.93 14.52 -3.81
C VAL A 19 -2.58 13.25 -4.57
N THR A 20 -1.48 12.61 -4.20
CA THR A 20 -1.08 11.29 -4.71
C THR A 20 -0.88 10.32 -3.55
N ILE A 21 -0.99 9.03 -3.82
CA ILE A 21 -0.71 7.97 -2.84
C ILE A 21 0.39 7.04 -3.36
N SER A 22 1.13 6.42 -2.46
CA SER A 22 2.05 5.32 -2.78
C SER A 22 1.51 4.06 -2.13
N VAL A 23 1.61 2.92 -2.82
CA VAL A 23 0.98 1.67 -2.39
C VAL A 23 2.03 0.55 -2.40
N GLY A 24 2.15 -0.16 -1.28
CA GLY A 24 2.90 -1.40 -1.19
C GLY A 24 1.94 -2.58 -1.14
N VAL A 25 2.15 -3.57 -2.00
CA VAL A 25 1.28 -4.74 -2.14
C VAL A 25 2.04 -5.99 -1.74
N ALA A 26 1.39 -6.88 -1.00
CA ALA A 26 1.87 -8.24 -0.73
C ALA A 26 0.74 -9.23 -1.00
N SER A 27 1.09 -10.39 -1.57
CA SER A 27 0.13 -11.48 -1.79
C SER A 27 0.45 -12.63 -0.85
N VAL A 28 -0.58 -13.25 -0.31
CA VAL A 28 -0.48 -14.49 0.47
C VAL A 28 -0.98 -15.62 -0.43
N LEU A 29 -0.04 -16.44 -0.92
CA LEU A 29 -0.35 -17.54 -1.84
C LEU A 29 -0.86 -18.79 -1.12
N ASP A 30 -0.54 -18.93 0.17
CA ASP A 30 -1.02 -20.06 0.96
C ASP A 30 -2.52 -19.94 1.21
N SER A 31 -3.25 -21.03 0.98
CA SER A 31 -4.64 -21.11 1.41
C SER A 31 -4.68 -20.82 2.91
N LEU A 32 -5.47 -19.81 3.32
CA LEU A 32 -5.72 -19.49 4.73
C LEU A 32 -6.49 -20.60 5.48
N ASN A 33 -6.50 -21.82 4.94
CA ASN A 33 -6.95 -23.08 5.51
C ASN A 33 -6.02 -23.57 6.66
N VAL A 34 -5.43 -22.61 7.36
CA VAL A 34 -4.64 -22.81 8.56
C VAL A 34 -5.64 -23.00 9.69
N SER A 35 -5.81 -24.24 10.14
CA SER A 35 -6.63 -24.59 11.30
C SER A 35 -6.10 -23.97 12.60
N ASP A 36 -4.82 -23.59 12.62
CA ASP A 36 -4.13 -22.97 13.76
C ASP A 36 -4.05 -21.44 13.65
N VAL A 37 -4.60 -20.76 14.66
CA VAL A 37 -4.61 -19.30 14.82
C VAL A 37 -3.19 -18.71 14.85
N THR A 38 -2.23 -19.43 15.42
CA THR A 38 -0.84 -18.97 15.59
C THR A 38 -0.15 -18.85 14.23
N THR A 39 -0.28 -19.88 13.42
CA THR A 39 0.30 -19.94 12.06
C THR A 39 -0.37 -18.91 11.15
N ARG A 40 -1.70 -18.72 11.27
CA ARG A 40 -2.42 -17.65 10.55
C ARG A 40 -1.90 -16.26 10.90
N LYS A 41 -1.66 -15.97 12.20
CA LYS A 41 -1.08 -14.70 12.65
C LYS A 41 0.33 -14.49 12.10
N GLY A 42 1.15 -15.54 12.04
CA GLY A 42 2.49 -15.48 11.48
C GLY A 42 2.50 -15.12 9.99
N VAL A 43 1.67 -15.80 9.19
CA VAL A 43 1.53 -15.55 7.75
C VAL A 43 1.05 -14.13 7.47
N LEU A 44 0.01 -13.67 8.17
CA LEU A 44 -0.50 -12.29 8.01
C LEU A 44 0.53 -11.24 8.45
N SER A 45 1.24 -11.47 9.56
CA SER A 45 2.30 -10.58 10.03
C SER A 45 3.42 -10.44 8.99
N SER A 46 3.81 -11.55 8.36
CA SER A 46 4.78 -11.55 7.25
C SER A 46 4.28 -10.74 6.06
N ALA A 47 3.03 -10.96 5.64
CA ALA A 47 2.41 -10.23 4.53
C ALA A 47 2.36 -8.72 4.78
N PHE A 48 2.01 -8.29 6.00
CA PHE A 48 2.02 -6.87 6.38
C PHE A 48 3.43 -6.27 6.33
N LYS A 49 4.45 -6.99 6.82
CA LYS A 49 5.85 -6.54 6.72
C LYS A 49 6.30 -6.40 5.27
N SER A 50 5.93 -7.34 4.40
CA SER A 50 6.24 -7.26 2.97
C SER A 50 5.52 -6.08 2.29
N ALA A 51 4.24 -5.86 2.61
CA ALA A 51 3.49 -4.72 2.09
C ALA A 51 4.10 -3.39 2.54
N ASP A 52 4.51 -3.27 3.80
CA ASP A 52 5.16 -2.06 4.32
C ASP A 52 6.54 -1.81 3.70
N SER A 53 7.34 -2.88 3.51
CA SER A 53 8.61 -2.81 2.78
C SER A 53 8.41 -2.31 1.34
N ASN A 54 7.40 -2.84 0.65
CA ASN A 54 7.06 -2.43 -0.72
C ASN A 54 6.56 -0.97 -0.75
N LEU A 55 5.82 -0.51 0.28
CA LEU A 55 5.42 0.88 0.42
C LEU A 55 6.63 1.81 0.62
N TYR A 56 7.59 1.39 1.46
CA TYR A 56 8.83 2.14 1.66
C TYR A 56 9.62 2.25 0.36
N LYS A 57 9.70 1.18 -0.43
CA LYS A 57 10.31 1.18 -1.76
C LYS A 57 9.58 2.12 -2.73
N ALA A 58 8.24 2.10 -2.77
CA ALA A 58 7.44 3.02 -3.58
C ALA A 58 7.74 4.50 -3.25
N LYS A 59 7.89 4.83 -1.96
CA LYS A 59 8.28 6.18 -1.52
C LYS A 59 9.68 6.55 -1.98
N ARG A 60 10.66 5.63 -1.92
CA ARG A 60 12.04 5.85 -2.37
C ARG A 60 12.17 6.01 -3.89
N LEU A 61 11.29 5.39 -4.66
CA LEU A 61 11.27 5.47 -6.13
C LEU A 61 10.61 6.75 -6.66
N GLY A 62 10.29 7.73 -5.81
CA GLY A 62 9.70 9.00 -6.21
C GLY A 62 8.20 9.16 -5.90
N LYS A 63 7.64 8.27 -5.06
CA LYS A 63 6.21 8.28 -4.68
C LYS A 63 5.28 8.01 -5.88
N ASN A 64 3.98 8.25 -5.70
CA ASN A 64 2.90 8.08 -6.69
C ASN A 64 2.92 6.78 -7.52
N GLN A 65 3.21 5.66 -6.87
CA GLN A 65 3.31 4.37 -7.55
C GLN A 65 2.95 3.20 -6.64
N SER A 66 2.51 2.12 -7.28
CA SER A 66 2.32 0.83 -6.65
C SER A 66 3.57 -0.05 -6.84
N VAL A 67 4.04 -0.67 -5.77
CA VAL A 67 5.12 -1.68 -5.82
C VAL A 67 4.61 -3.00 -5.27
N MET A 68 4.85 -4.06 -6.04
CA MET A 68 4.68 -5.45 -5.66
C MET A 68 5.94 -6.17 -6.12
N THR A 69 6.67 -6.77 -5.17
CA THR A 69 7.83 -7.63 -5.45
C THR A 69 7.74 -8.88 -4.62
#